data_AF-A0A0N8PN77-F1
#
_entry.id   AF-A0A0N8PN77-F1
#
_cell.length_a   1.000
_cell.length_b   1.000
_cell.length_c   1.000
_cell.angle_alpha   90.00
_cell.angle_beta   90.00
_cell.angle_gamma   90.00
#
_symmetry.space_group_name_H-M   'P 1'
#
loop_
_entity.id
_entity.type
_entity.pdbx_description
1 polymer ?
#
loop_
_entity_poly.entity_id
_entity_poly.type
_entity_poly.pdbx_seq_one_letter_code
_entity_poly.pdbx_strand_id
1 'polypeptide(L)'
;MYCDFQTSELSAYVDGELSGEKRKVVEHHVGQCAECREVIRDMQQVHEWVLQTLEAEVVSTDLQPRVLSAVSLMHQSVQAKRVLQLYTWGLVVVFAAVVWGILASPVGRLMEVFFRLGVAAGHSSLRLLGAVGFTWSTVIIVSSVVLCTVCAITVFRMLKPSEVVL
;
A
#
# COMPACT_ATOMS: atom_id res chain seq x y z
N MET A 1 -41.78 48.88 8.27
CA MET A 1 -41.48 47.46 8.54
C MET A 1 -39.97 47.38 8.47
N TYR A 2 -39.26 47.11 9.57
CA TYR A 2 -37.80 47.13 9.57
C TYR A 2 -37.27 45.92 8.76
N CYS A 3 -36.57 46.15 7.65
CA CYS A 3 -35.85 45.08 6.93
C CYS A 3 -34.61 44.72 7.79
N ASP A 4 -34.59 43.51 8.37
CA ASP A 4 -33.44 42.96 9.13
C ASP A 4 -32.60 42.01 8.25
N PHE A 5 -32.80 42.05 6.94
CA PHE A 5 -32.09 41.17 6.01
C PHE A 5 -30.67 41.67 5.79
N GLN A 6 -29.68 40.79 6.00
CA GLN A 6 -28.28 41.18 5.89
C GLN A 6 -27.90 41.44 4.44
N THR A 7 -27.18 42.55 4.20
CA THR A 7 -26.69 42.94 2.87
C THR A 7 -25.81 41.87 2.21
N SER A 8 -25.10 41.07 3.02
CA SER A 8 -24.29 39.93 2.57
C SER A 8 -25.12 38.83 1.92
N GLU A 9 -26.32 38.54 2.44
CA GLU A 9 -27.21 37.53 1.87
C GLU A 9 -27.87 38.03 0.57
N LEU A 10 -28.14 39.33 0.46
CA LEU A 10 -28.61 39.95 -0.79
C LEU A 10 -27.51 39.93 -1.87
N SER A 11 -26.25 40.21 -1.52
CA SER A 11 -25.11 40.08 -2.44
C SER A 11 -24.95 38.64 -2.93
N ALA A 12 -24.89 37.68 -1.99
CA ALA A 12 -24.78 36.25 -2.33
C ALA A 12 -25.96 35.75 -3.18
N TYR A 13 -27.15 36.35 -3.04
CA TYR A 13 -28.28 36.09 -3.92
C TYR A 13 -28.04 36.61 -5.35
N VAL A 14 -27.56 37.85 -5.49
CA VAL A 14 -27.22 38.46 -6.79
C VAL A 14 -26.11 37.69 -7.49
N ASP A 15 -25.08 37.26 -6.76
CA ASP A 15 -23.94 36.49 -7.27
C ASP A 15 -24.29 35.01 -7.56
N GLY A 16 -25.49 34.56 -7.17
CA GLY A 16 -25.96 33.19 -7.38
C GLY A 16 -25.36 32.16 -6.44
N GLU A 17 -24.66 32.58 -5.38
CA GLU A 17 -24.02 31.71 -4.39
C GLU A 17 -25.01 31.04 -3.43
N LEU A 18 -26.22 31.61 -3.27
CA LEU A 18 -27.27 30.99 -2.46
C LEU A 18 -27.94 29.83 -3.19
N SER A 19 -27.97 28.68 -2.52
CA SER A 19 -28.63 27.46 -3.00
C SER A 19 -29.71 26.96 -2.03
N GLY A 20 -30.65 26.19 -2.56
CA GLY A 20 -31.65 25.46 -1.78
C GLY A 20 -32.59 26.36 -0.98
N GLU A 21 -32.73 26.07 0.30
CA GLU A 21 -33.70 26.70 1.20
C GLU A 21 -33.40 28.17 1.47
N LYS A 22 -32.11 28.52 1.61
CA LYS A 22 -31.69 29.92 1.83
C LYS A 22 -32.11 30.81 0.68
N ARG A 23 -31.93 30.36 -0.56
CA ARG A 23 -32.36 31.12 -1.75
C ARG A 23 -33.86 31.41 -1.73
N LYS A 24 -34.70 30.42 -1.37
CA LYS A 24 -36.16 30.59 -1.28
C LYS A 24 -36.58 31.59 -0.21
N VAL A 25 -35.87 31.62 0.92
CA VAL A 25 -36.12 32.59 1.99
C VAL A 25 -35.85 34.01 1.49
N VAL A 26 -34.72 34.24 0.78
CA VAL A 26 -34.42 35.54 0.17
C VAL A 26 -35.47 35.92 -0.86
N GLU A 27 -35.81 35.01 -1.78
CA GLU A 27 -36.82 35.25 -2.83
C GLU A 27 -38.19 35.63 -2.24
N HIS A 28 -38.62 34.93 -1.18
CA HIS A 28 -39.85 35.25 -0.47
C HIS A 28 -39.80 36.64 0.16
N HIS A 29 -38.70 36.95 0.85
CA HIS A 29 -38.52 38.24 1.51
C HIS A 29 -38.50 39.41 0.50
N VAL A 30 -37.72 39.29 -0.58
CA VAL A 30 -37.63 40.31 -1.66
C VAL A 30 -38.98 40.49 -2.36
N GLY A 31 -39.80 39.44 -2.44
CA GLY A 31 -41.17 39.49 -2.93
C GLY A 31 -42.08 40.41 -2.11
N GLN A 32 -41.78 40.60 -0.82
CA GLN A 32 -42.60 41.36 0.12
C GLN A 32 -41.97 42.68 0.59
N CYS A 33 -40.65 42.82 0.48
CA CYS A 33 -39.91 44.00 0.94
C CYS A 33 -39.46 44.88 -0.24
N ALA A 34 -39.96 46.11 -0.29
CA ALA A 34 -39.60 47.07 -1.33
C ALA A 34 -38.16 47.59 -1.20
N GLU A 35 -37.70 47.87 0.03
CA GLU A 35 -36.34 48.35 0.32
C GLU A 35 -35.29 47.35 -0.18
N CYS A 36 -35.46 46.08 0.22
CA CYS A 36 -34.52 45.02 -0.10
C CYS A 36 -34.58 44.61 -1.60
N ARG A 37 -35.64 44.99 -2.32
CA ARG A 37 -35.72 44.92 -3.79
C ARG A 37 -34.97 46.06 -4.49
N GLU A 38 -35.03 47.28 -3.97
CA GLU A 38 -34.24 48.39 -4.50
C GLU A 38 -32.74 48.12 -4.34
N VAL A 39 -32.31 47.61 -3.19
CA VAL A 39 -30.91 47.23 -2.96
C VAL A 39 -30.41 46.23 -4.00
N ILE A 40 -31.19 45.18 -4.30
CA ILE A 40 -30.84 44.20 -5.36
C ILE A 40 -30.75 44.87 -6.73
N ARG A 41 -31.71 45.74 -7.07
CA ARG A 41 -31.71 46.45 -8.35
C ARG A 41 -30.45 47.31 -8.50
N ASP A 42 -30.06 48.01 -7.44
CA ASP A 42 -28.88 48.87 -7.44
C ASP A 42 -27.60 48.04 -7.61
N MET A 43 -27.50 46.89 -6.92
CA MET A 43 -26.38 45.95 -7.10
C MET A 43 -26.30 45.41 -8.54
N GLN A 44 -27.45 45.03 -9.13
CA GLN A 44 -27.52 44.56 -10.52
C GLN A 44 -27.13 45.65 -11.52
N GLN A 45 -27.50 46.90 -11.27
CA GLN A 45 -27.14 48.02 -12.12
C GLN A 45 -25.62 48.28 -12.09
N VAL A 46 -24.99 48.18 -10.92
CA VAL A 46 -23.52 48.27 -10.80
C VAL A 46 -22.85 47.12 -11.55
N HIS A 47 -23.35 45.89 -11.39
CA HIS A 47 -22.81 44.73 -12.09
C HIS A 47 -22.89 44.88 -13.61
N GLU A 48 -24.03 45.31 -14.15
CA GLU A 48 -24.21 45.58 -15.57
C GLU A 48 -23.27 46.69 -16.07
N TRP A 49 -23.13 47.78 -15.31
CA TRP A 49 -22.20 48.86 -15.66
C TRP A 49 -20.75 48.39 -15.72
N VAL A 50 -20.33 47.53 -14.78
CA VAL A 50 -19.00 46.94 -14.76
C VAL A 50 -18.77 46.07 -15.99
N LEU A 51 -19.73 45.21 -16.34
CA LEU A 51 -19.63 44.34 -17.52
C LEU A 51 -19.51 45.15 -18.81
N GLN A 52 -20.36 46.17 -18.98
CA GLN A 52 -20.31 47.06 -20.15
C GLN A 52 -18.99 47.83 -20.24
N THR A 53 -18.38 48.17 -19.11
CA THR A 53 -17.08 48.85 -19.08
C THR A 53 -15.93 47.89 -19.39
N LEU A 54 -16.00 46.66 -18.91
CA LEU A 54 -14.96 45.64 -19.08
C LEU A 54 -14.96 44.98 -20.47
N GLU A 55 -16.09 44.94 -21.18
CA GLU A 55 -16.15 44.43 -22.57
C GLU A 55 -15.24 45.20 -23.55
N ALA A 56 -14.75 46.38 -23.16
CA ALA A 56 -13.81 47.16 -23.97
C ALA A 56 -12.33 46.72 -23.84
N GLU A 57 -11.99 45.85 -22.88
CA GLU A 57 -10.62 45.40 -22.68
C GLU A 57 -10.35 44.17 -23.57
N VAL A 58 -9.57 44.35 -24.65
CA VAL A 58 -9.19 43.26 -25.55
C VAL A 58 -8.37 42.23 -24.75
N VAL A 59 -9.02 41.12 -24.38
CA VAL A 59 -8.36 39.99 -23.74
C VAL A 59 -7.19 39.56 -24.62
N SER A 60 -5.98 39.54 -24.04
CA SER A 60 -4.78 39.10 -24.75
C SER A 60 -5.03 37.74 -25.40
N THR A 61 -4.76 37.64 -26.71
CA THR A 61 -4.96 36.43 -27.52
C THR A 61 -4.17 35.23 -26.99
N ASP A 62 -3.19 35.47 -26.11
CA ASP A 62 -2.35 34.47 -25.48
C ASP A 62 -2.91 33.95 -24.13
N LEU A 63 -3.94 34.60 -23.56
CA LEU A 63 -4.51 34.18 -22.28
C LEU A 63 -5.18 32.80 -22.39
N GLN A 64 -6.01 32.60 -23.42
CA GLN A 64 -6.71 31.34 -23.65
C GLN A 64 -5.74 30.15 -23.81
N PRO A 65 -4.72 30.19 -24.69
CA PRO A 65 -3.77 29.08 -24.80
C PRO A 65 -2.93 28.87 -23.54
N ARG A 66 -2.60 29.92 -22.78
CA ARG A 66 -1.89 29.80 -21.48
C ARG A 66 -2.74 29.13 -20.40
N VAL A 67 -4.02 29.44 -20.32
CA VAL A 67 -4.93 28.78 -19.37
C VAL A 67 -5.16 27.32 -19.77
N LEU A 68 -5.40 27.05 -21.05
CA LEU A 68 -5.58 25.67 -21.54
C LEU A 68 -4.34 24.81 -21.29
N SER A 69 -3.15 25.33 -21.54
CA SER A 69 -1.90 24.61 -21.26
C SER A 69 -1.72 24.37 -19.76
N ALA A 70 -1.95 25.38 -18.91
CA ALA A 70 -1.90 25.21 -17.45
C ALA A 70 -2.89 24.14 -16.92
N VAL A 71 -4.13 24.13 -17.42
CA VAL A 71 -5.16 23.16 -17.01
C VAL A 71 -4.84 21.75 -17.52
N SER A 72 -4.33 21.63 -18.75
CA SER A 72 -3.99 20.33 -19.34
C SER A 72 -2.85 19.62 -18.60
N LEU A 73 -1.85 20.37 -18.10
CA LEU A 73 -0.77 19.82 -17.28
C LEU A 73 -1.27 19.20 -15.98
N MET A 74 -2.31 19.79 -15.36
CA MET A 74 -2.94 19.20 -14.18
C MET A 74 -3.64 17.88 -14.52
N HIS A 75 -4.36 17.82 -15.65
CA HIS A 75 -5.06 16.62 -16.10
C HIS A 75 -4.14 15.48 -16.55
N GLN A 76 -2.97 15.78 -17.14
CA GLN A 76 -2.01 14.78 -17.60
C GLN A 76 -1.54 13.86 -16.46
N SER A 77 -1.34 14.39 -15.26
CA SER A 77 -0.85 13.60 -14.12
C SER A 77 -1.84 12.49 -13.69
N VAL A 78 -3.14 12.75 -13.81
CA VAL A 78 -4.20 11.80 -13.44
C VAL A 78 -4.38 10.74 -14.54
N GLN A 79 -4.34 11.16 -15.81
CA GLN A 79 -4.45 10.24 -16.94
C GLN A 79 -3.25 9.29 -17.04
N ALA A 80 -2.02 9.79 -16.83
CA ALA A 80 -0.81 8.97 -16.84
C ALA A 80 -0.84 7.88 -15.75
N LYS A 81 -1.30 8.22 -14.54
CA LYS A 81 -1.44 7.23 -13.45
C LYS A 81 -2.43 6.13 -13.78
N ARG A 82 -3.60 6.47 -14.37
CA ARG A 82 -4.60 5.46 -14.76
C ARG A 82 -4.08 4.53 -15.84
N VAL A 83 -3.39 5.05 -16.86
CA VAL A 83 -2.82 4.24 -17.93
C VAL A 83 -1.72 3.32 -17.39
N LEU A 84 -0.83 3.85 -16.54
CA LEU A 84 0.22 3.05 -15.90
C LEU A 84 -0.37 1.95 -15.00
N GLN A 85 -1.43 2.27 -14.26
CA GLN A 85 -2.14 1.30 -13.43
C GLN A 85 -2.75 0.18 -14.29
N LEU A 86 -3.40 0.49 -15.40
CA LEU A 86 -3.93 -0.52 -16.31
C LEU A 86 -2.83 -1.40 -16.91
N TYR A 87 -1.71 -0.81 -17.32
CA TYR A 87 -0.57 -1.55 -17.85
C TYR A 87 0.05 -2.50 -16.83
N THR A 88 0.25 -2.03 -15.59
CA THR A 88 0.81 -2.84 -14.50
C THR A 88 -0.11 -4.00 -14.13
N TRP A 89 -1.43 -3.79 -14.03
CA TRP A 89 -2.39 -4.88 -13.82
C TRP A 89 -2.40 -5.88 -14.99
N GLY A 90 -2.32 -5.40 -16.23
CA GLY A 90 -2.20 -6.28 -17.40
C GLY A 90 -0.97 -7.17 -17.33
N LEU A 91 0.19 -6.62 -16.95
CA LEU A 91 1.44 -7.39 -16.81
C LEU A 91 1.36 -8.44 -15.71
N VAL A 92 0.75 -8.11 -14.57
CA VAL A 92 0.52 -9.06 -13.46
C VAL A 92 -0.36 -10.23 -13.91
N VAL A 93 -1.44 -9.96 -14.65
CA VAL A 93 -2.34 -11.00 -15.16
C VAL A 93 -1.62 -11.92 -16.15
N VAL A 94 -0.85 -11.36 -17.08
CA VAL A 94 -0.06 -12.14 -18.04
C VAL A 94 0.96 -13.01 -17.32
N PHE A 95 1.70 -12.44 -16.36
CA PHE A 95 2.67 -13.19 -15.56
C PHE A 95 2.02 -14.34 -14.78
N ALA A 96 0.90 -14.07 -14.12
CA ALA A 96 0.15 -15.09 -13.39
C ALA A 96 -0.34 -16.22 -14.31
N ALA A 97 -0.83 -15.88 -15.51
CA ALA A 97 -1.25 -16.87 -16.50
C ALA A 97 -0.08 -17.75 -16.99
N VAL A 98 1.10 -17.16 -17.21
CA VAL A 98 2.32 -17.90 -17.59
C VAL A 98 2.75 -18.84 -16.47
N VAL A 99 2.84 -18.35 -15.24
CA VAL A 99 3.22 -19.16 -14.07
C VAL A 99 2.22 -20.31 -13.87
N TRP A 100 0.93 -20.02 -13.96
CA TRP A 100 -0.13 -21.03 -13.89
C TRP A 100 -0.01 -22.07 -15.00
N GLY A 101 0.28 -21.64 -16.23
CA GLY A 101 0.52 -22.53 -17.37
C GLY A 101 1.72 -23.46 -17.15
N ILE A 102 2.82 -22.95 -16.59
CA ILE A 102 4.00 -23.74 -16.26
C ILE A 102 3.67 -24.76 -15.15
N LEU A 103 2.97 -24.35 -14.11
CA LEU A 103 2.54 -25.24 -13.01
C LEU A 103 1.60 -26.34 -13.49
N ALA A 104 0.65 -26.02 -14.38
CA ALA A 104 -0.29 -26.99 -14.95
C ALA A 104 0.37 -27.93 -15.99
N SER A 105 1.51 -27.53 -16.56
CA SER A 105 2.23 -28.31 -17.56
C SER A 105 2.79 -29.63 -16.98
N PRO A 106 3.06 -30.64 -17.84
CA PRO A 106 3.74 -31.86 -17.42
C PRO A 106 5.15 -31.59 -16.85
N VAL A 107 5.81 -30.52 -17.29
CA VAL A 107 7.12 -30.09 -16.77
C VAL A 107 7.00 -29.64 -15.32
N GLY A 108 5.95 -28.87 -14.99
CA GLY A 108 5.67 -28.44 -13.62
C GLY A 108 5.44 -29.62 -12.68
N ARG A 109 4.65 -30.61 -13.12
CA ARG A 109 4.43 -31.85 -12.35
C ARG A 109 5.70 -32.67 -12.15
N LEU A 110 6.58 -32.76 -13.16
CA LEU A 110 7.88 -33.43 -13.01
C LEU A 110 8.74 -32.71 -11.96
N MET A 111 8.85 -31.39 -12.05
CA MET A 111 9.60 -30.59 -11.07
C MET A 111 9.08 -30.76 -9.64
N GLU A 112 7.76 -30.84 -9.45
CA GLU A 112 7.16 -31.11 -8.14
C GLU A 112 7.60 -32.48 -7.59
N VAL A 113 7.56 -33.52 -8.42
CA VAL A 113 8.00 -34.87 -8.02
C VAL A 113 9.48 -34.87 -7.64
N PHE A 114 10.35 -34.26 -8.46
CA PHE A 114 11.78 -34.15 -8.14
C PHE A 114 12.03 -33.37 -6.86
N PHE A 115 11.32 -32.27 -6.64
CA PHE A 115 11.46 -31.47 -5.43
C PHE A 115 11.04 -32.27 -4.18
N ARG A 116 9.89 -32.95 -4.22
CA ARG A 116 9.45 -33.82 -3.12
C ARG A 116 10.43 -34.96 -2.86
N LEU A 117 10.95 -35.58 -3.92
CA LEU A 117 11.92 -36.67 -3.81
C LEU A 117 13.25 -36.17 -3.22
N GLY A 118 13.70 -34.98 -3.63
CA GLY A 118 14.90 -34.32 -3.09
C GLY A 118 14.75 -33.96 -1.61
N VAL A 119 13.62 -33.39 -1.21
CA VAL A 119 13.32 -33.10 0.21
C VAL A 119 13.27 -34.38 1.04
N ALA A 120 12.64 -35.44 0.53
CA ALA A 120 12.58 -36.74 1.20
C ALA A 120 13.97 -37.39 1.34
N ALA A 121 14.78 -37.34 0.28
CA ALA A 121 16.15 -37.81 0.28
C ALA A 121 17.00 -37.03 1.29
N GLY A 122 16.91 -35.69 1.28
CA GLY A 122 17.63 -34.82 2.22
C GLY A 122 17.27 -35.10 3.68
N HIS A 123 15.98 -35.22 4.00
CA HIS A 123 15.53 -35.62 5.34
C HIS A 123 16.04 -36.99 5.75
N SER A 124 16.08 -37.96 4.82
CA SER A 124 16.57 -39.31 5.08
C SER A 124 18.08 -39.31 5.32
N SER A 125 18.85 -38.58 4.51
CA SER A 125 20.30 -38.41 4.69
C SER A 125 20.63 -37.75 6.03
N LEU A 126 19.89 -36.71 6.43
CA LEU A 126 20.10 -36.04 7.72
C LEU A 126 19.85 -36.99 8.90
N ARG A 127 18.82 -37.84 8.82
CA ARG A 127 18.53 -38.86 9.83
C ARG A 127 19.62 -39.93 9.89
N LEU A 128 20.14 -40.37 8.75
CA LEU A 128 21.23 -41.33 8.69
C LEU A 128 22.52 -40.75 9.29
N LEU A 129 22.87 -39.51 8.96
CA LEU A 129 24.01 -38.80 9.56
C LEU A 129 23.87 -38.68 11.08
N GLY A 130 22.69 -38.32 11.59
CA GLY A 130 22.43 -38.26 13.02
C GLY A 130 22.48 -39.62 13.72
N ALA A 131 21.94 -40.66 13.09
CA ALA A 131 21.94 -42.02 13.64
C ALA A 131 23.34 -42.64 13.68
N VAL A 132 24.13 -42.45 12.61
CA VAL A 132 25.53 -42.92 12.54
C VAL A 132 26.38 -42.15 13.56
N GLY A 133 26.24 -40.83 13.68
CA GLY A 133 26.96 -40.05 14.69
C GLY A 133 26.70 -40.54 16.12
N PHE A 134 25.43 -40.79 16.47
CA PHE A 134 25.06 -41.27 17.80
C PHE A 134 25.58 -42.69 18.09
N THR A 135 25.42 -43.64 17.17
CA THR A 135 25.86 -45.03 17.39
C THR A 135 27.38 -45.16 17.47
N TRP A 136 28.13 -44.41 16.65
CA TRP A 136 29.59 -44.43 16.74
C TRP A 136 30.10 -43.73 18.00
N SER A 137 29.44 -42.65 18.44
CA SER A 137 29.80 -41.98 19.69
C SER A 137 29.62 -42.88 20.92
N THR A 138 28.55 -43.67 20.99
CA THR A 138 28.33 -44.61 22.10
C THR A 138 29.34 -45.75 22.10
N VAL A 139 29.69 -46.29 20.92
CA VAL A 139 30.73 -47.32 20.80
C VAL A 139 32.09 -46.80 21.27
N ILE A 140 32.48 -45.59 20.88
CA ILE A 140 33.75 -44.96 21.30
C ILE A 140 33.76 -44.72 22.82
N ILE A 141 32.67 -44.19 23.39
CA ILE A 141 32.58 -43.93 24.84
C ILE A 141 32.67 -45.24 25.63
N VAL A 142 31.88 -46.27 25.27
CA VAL A 142 31.87 -47.55 25.98
C VAL A 142 33.24 -48.23 25.91
N SER A 143 33.85 -48.29 24.72
CA SER A 143 35.19 -48.87 24.56
C SER A 143 36.25 -48.12 25.36
N SER A 144 36.19 -46.79 25.40
CA SER A 144 37.10 -45.96 26.21
C SER A 144 36.93 -46.22 27.72
N VAL A 145 35.69 -46.32 28.21
CA VAL A 145 35.41 -46.65 29.62
C VAL A 145 35.92 -48.06 29.96
N VAL A 146 35.71 -49.04 29.07
CA VAL A 146 36.23 -50.40 29.25
C VAL A 146 37.76 -50.38 29.32
N LEU A 147 38.43 -49.64 28.44
CA LEU A 147 39.89 -49.50 28.46
C LEU A 147 40.36 -48.84 29.77
N CYS A 148 39.75 -47.74 30.18
CA CYS A 148 40.10 -47.05 31.43
C CYS A 148 39.91 -47.93 32.67
N THR A 149 38.82 -48.71 32.72
CA THR A 149 38.57 -49.63 33.84
C THR A 149 39.58 -50.77 33.88
N VAL A 150 39.92 -51.36 32.74
CA VAL A 150 40.98 -52.37 32.64
C VAL A 150 42.32 -51.80 33.10
N CYS A 151 42.70 -50.61 32.62
CA CYS A 151 43.92 -49.92 33.03
C CYS A 151 43.93 -49.57 34.52
N ALA A 152 42.82 -49.12 35.08
CA ALA A 152 42.72 -48.84 36.51
C ALA A 152 42.88 -50.13 37.33
N ILE A 153 42.24 -51.23 36.94
CA ILE A 153 42.36 -52.53 37.62
C ILE A 153 43.80 -53.06 37.58
N THR A 154 44.49 -52.95 36.44
CA THR A 154 45.89 -53.38 36.33
C THR A 154 46.82 -52.54 37.19
N VAL A 155 46.63 -51.21 37.21
CA VAL A 155 47.40 -50.30 38.07
C VAL A 155 47.11 -50.54 39.55
N PHE A 156 45.84 -50.71 39.95
CA PHE A 156 45.48 -51.05 41.33
C PHE A 156 46.04 -52.41 41.77
N ARG A 157 46.10 -53.40 40.87
CA ARG A 157 46.76 -54.68 41.14
C ARG A 157 48.27 -54.54 41.34
N MET A 158 48.91 -53.66 40.57
CA MET A 158 50.34 -53.36 40.71
C MET A 158 50.67 -52.53 41.95
N LEU A 159 49.78 -51.60 42.33
CA LEU A 159 49.95 -50.74 43.50
C LEU A 159 49.56 -51.41 44.81
N LYS A 160 48.90 -52.57 44.78
CA LYS A 160 48.62 -53.33 46.00
C LYS A 160 49.96 -53.76 46.60
N PRO A 161 50.41 -53.14 47.71
CA PRO A 161 51.72 -53.44 48.28
C PRO A 161 51.73 -54.91 48.68
N SER A 162 52.82 -55.61 48.39
CA SER A 162 53.13 -56.88 49.03
C SER A 162 53.13 -56.63 50.54
N GLU A 163 52.08 -57.05 51.23
CA GLU A 163 52.11 -57.13 52.68
C GLU A 163 53.28 -58.04 53.06
N VAL A 164 54.25 -57.36 53.67
CA VAL A 164 55.38 -57.83 54.45
C VAL A 164 54.99 -59.10 55.20
N VAL A 165 55.50 -60.25 54.75
CA VAL A 165 55.61 -61.44 55.59
C VAL A 165 56.95 -61.33 56.32
N LEU A 166 56.86 -60.90 57.57
CA LEU A 166 57.90 -61.04 58.59
C LEU A 166 57.66 -62.36 59.33
#